data_AF-A0A7Y5A1C6-F1
#
_entry.id   AF-A0A7Y5A1C6-F1
#
_cell.length_a   1.000
_cell.length_b   1.000
_cell.length_c   1.000
_cell.angle_alpha   90.00
_cell.angle_beta   90.00
_cell.angle_gamma   90.00
#
_symmetry.space_group_name_H-M   'P 1'
#
loop_
_entity.id
_entity.type
_entity.pdbx_description
1 polymer ?
#
loop_
_entity_poly.entity_id
_entity_poly.type
_entity_poly.pdbx_seq_one_letter_code
_entity_poly.pdbx_strand_id
1 'polypeptide(L)'
;MKTIEELKNAWEQNNEDKSFSTVYDQNLFEKIVKSRASKHTNESIKYFWPALTLQIIAYSLLVHFGVKNLVNSQIPWFSIGGIVLFIPYTYMLLKKFKKLAKTELQENSAISIHEYVSKQQLILQSFYKFKIRYDIFSVPASCALVVLLIYNYVPEGILKHLVSAFSLYIILLVGVFFVIRAENKKYFKLPIQNLKIILDEFNA
;
A
#
# COMPACT_ATOMS: atom_id res chain seq x y z
N MET A 1 24.73 10.40 -47.74
CA MET A 1 24.82 9.88 -46.35
C MET A 1 25.87 10.72 -45.65
N LYS A 2 25.51 11.46 -44.60
CA LYS A 2 26.49 12.23 -43.84
C LYS A 2 27.36 11.26 -43.04
N THR A 3 28.68 11.37 -43.19
CA THR A 3 29.65 10.51 -42.50
C THR A 3 29.70 10.85 -41.02
N ILE A 4 30.08 9.87 -40.19
CA ILE A 4 30.16 10.00 -38.73
C ILE A 4 31.07 11.17 -38.32
N GLU A 5 32.08 11.48 -39.13
CA GLU A 5 33.00 12.60 -38.93
C GLU A 5 32.33 13.96 -39.12
N GLU A 6 31.39 14.10 -40.07
CA GLU A 6 30.61 15.33 -40.23
C GLU A 6 29.66 15.58 -39.05
N LEU A 7 29.11 14.50 -38.47
CA LEU A 7 28.28 14.57 -37.27
C LEU A 7 29.09 14.93 -36.02
N LYS A 8 30.31 14.40 -35.90
CA LYS A 8 31.23 14.72 -34.81
C LYS A 8 31.66 16.20 -34.87
N ASN A 9 32.08 16.66 -36.05
CA ASN A 9 32.51 18.04 -36.23
C ASN A 9 31.36 19.04 -36.02
N ALA A 10 30.13 18.71 -36.45
CA ALA A 10 28.95 19.54 -36.20
C ALA A 10 28.53 19.57 -34.71
N TRP A 11 28.85 18.52 -33.94
CA TRP A 11 28.59 18.48 -32.50
C TRP A 11 29.65 19.25 -31.71
N GLU A 12 30.93 19.16 -32.11
CA GLU A 12 32.03 19.92 -31.50
C GLU A 12 31.90 21.42 -31.79
N GLN A 13 31.60 21.83 -33.02
CA GLN A 13 31.35 23.25 -33.36
C GLN A 13 30.13 23.86 -32.64
N ASN A 14 29.09 23.07 -32.34
CA ASN A 14 27.93 23.57 -31.59
C ASN A 14 28.19 23.70 -30.08
N ASN A 15 29.29 23.13 -29.57
CA ASN A 15 29.62 23.13 -28.15
C ASN A 15 30.80 24.06 -27.78
N GLU A 16 31.59 24.54 -28.75
CA GLU A 16 32.70 25.47 -28.48
C GLU A 16 32.23 26.88 -28.04
N ASP A 17 31.02 27.32 -28.43
CA ASP A 17 30.47 28.64 -28.04
C ASP A 17 29.62 28.61 -26.75
N LYS A 18 29.41 27.43 -26.16
CA LYS A 18 28.77 27.35 -24.85
C LYS A 18 29.85 27.27 -23.80
N SER A 19 30.24 28.44 -23.31
CA SER A 19 30.73 28.55 -21.94
C SER A 19 29.68 27.86 -21.06
N PHE A 20 29.97 26.62 -20.66
CA PHE A 20 29.22 25.90 -19.65
C PHE A 20 29.47 26.63 -18.32
N SER A 21 28.87 27.82 -18.17
CA SER A 21 28.39 28.19 -16.86
C SER A 21 27.32 27.16 -16.54
N THR A 22 27.73 26.09 -15.88
CA THR A 22 26.85 25.19 -15.14
C THR A 22 26.19 26.03 -14.04
N VAL A 23 25.27 26.91 -14.43
CA VAL A 23 24.28 27.46 -13.52
C VAL A 23 23.43 26.25 -13.19
N TYR A 24 23.77 25.63 -12.06
CA TYR A 24 22.98 24.57 -11.46
C TYR A 24 21.55 25.08 -11.33
N ASP A 25 20.68 24.66 -12.25
CA ASP A 25 19.27 25.02 -12.22
C ASP A 25 18.61 24.24 -11.09
N GLN A 26 18.71 24.82 -9.89
CA GLN A 26 18.17 24.28 -8.66
C GLN A 26 16.70 23.90 -8.88
N ASN A 27 15.92 24.69 -9.62
CA ASN A 27 14.52 24.42 -9.90
C ASN A 27 14.29 23.16 -10.75
N LEU A 28 15.19 22.84 -11.68
CA LEU A 28 15.14 21.60 -12.46
C LEU A 28 15.47 20.38 -11.59
N PHE A 29 16.51 20.47 -10.76
CA PHE A 29 16.85 19.42 -9.80
C PHE A 29 15.70 19.18 -8.81
N GLU A 30 15.10 20.26 -8.30
CA GLU A 30 13.94 20.24 -7.42
C GLU A 30 12.76 19.48 -8.04
N LYS A 31 12.43 19.78 -9.31
CA LYS A 31 11.36 19.11 -10.04
C LYS A 31 11.65 17.63 -10.27
N ILE A 32 12.88 17.25 -10.60
CA ILE A 32 13.26 15.86 -10.84
C ILE A 32 13.12 15.03 -9.56
N VAL A 33 13.62 15.54 -8.43
CA VAL A 33 13.53 14.85 -7.14
C VAL A 33 12.07 14.74 -6.68
N LYS A 34 11.30 15.84 -6.76
CA LYS A 34 9.87 15.82 -6.41
C LYS A 34 9.10 14.82 -7.27
N SER A 35 9.36 14.77 -8.57
CA SER A 35 8.73 13.81 -9.48
C SER A 35 9.04 12.36 -9.12
N ARG A 36 10.30 12.04 -8.77
CA ARG A 36 10.68 10.69 -8.31
C ARG A 36 10.01 10.32 -6.99
N ALA A 37 9.98 11.24 -6.02
CA ALA A 37 9.33 11.03 -4.73
C ALA A 37 7.80 10.81 -4.90
N SER A 38 7.14 11.67 -5.68
CA SER A 38 5.72 11.54 -6.01
C SER A 38 5.43 10.21 -6.71
N LYS A 39 6.26 9.77 -7.67
CA LYS A 39 6.09 8.47 -8.33
C LYS A 39 6.08 7.31 -7.34
N HIS A 40 7.01 7.27 -6.38
CA HIS A 40 7.07 6.19 -5.38
C HIS A 40 5.91 6.26 -4.37
N THR A 41 5.50 7.46 -3.98
CA THR A 41 4.32 7.67 -3.14
C THR A 41 3.04 7.26 -3.87
N ASN A 42 2.92 7.57 -5.16
CA ASN A 42 1.75 7.23 -5.97
C ASN A 42 1.62 5.72 -6.21
N GLU A 43 2.74 4.99 -6.33
CA GLU A 43 2.70 3.52 -6.31
C GLU A 43 2.07 2.97 -5.04
N SER A 44 2.29 3.63 -3.90
CA SER A 44 1.63 3.27 -2.64
C SER A 44 0.18 3.75 -2.59
N ILE A 45 -0.17 4.86 -3.25
CA ILE A 45 -1.56 5.34 -3.42
C ILE A 45 -2.40 4.36 -4.22
N LYS A 46 -1.83 3.70 -5.23
CA LYS A 46 -2.52 2.65 -6.01
C LYS A 46 -3.01 1.47 -5.15
N TYR A 47 -2.43 1.26 -3.97
CA TYR A 47 -2.91 0.28 -3.01
C TYR A 47 -4.25 0.65 -2.35
N PHE A 48 -4.53 1.95 -2.23
CA PHE A 48 -5.70 2.47 -1.51
C PHE A 48 -7.01 1.92 -2.07
N TRP A 49 -7.19 2.05 -3.38
CA TRP A 49 -8.46 1.74 -4.03
C TRP A 49 -8.79 0.25 -3.92
N PRO A 50 -7.90 -0.69 -4.30
CA PRO A 50 -8.14 -2.11 -4.08
C PRO A 50 -8.41 -2.46 -2.61
N ALA A 51 -7.65 -1.90 -1.68
CA ALA A 51 -7.83 -2.17 -0.25
C ALA A 51 -9.19 -1.67 0.24
N LEU A 52 -9.60 -0.46 -0.14
CA LEU A 52 -10.90 0.10 0.23
C LEU A 52 -12.06 -0.68 -0.39
N THR A 53 -11.96 -1.04 -1.67
CA THR A 53 -12.96 -1.88 -2.34
C THR A 53 -13.12 -3.22 -1.64
N LEU A 54 -12.01 -3.88 -1.27
CA LEU A 54 -12.04 -5.13 -0.53
C LEU A 54 -12.74 -4.98 0.83
N GLN A 55 -12.51 -3.88 1.55
CA GLN A 55 -13.19 -3.59 2.81
C GLN A 55 -14.70 -3.43 2.61
N ILE A 56 -15.14 -2.71 1.57
CA ILE A 56 -16.57 -2.55 1.25
C ILE A 56 -17.21 -3.90 0.95
N ILE A 57 -16.55 -4.76 0.16
CA ILE A 57 -17.03 -6.11 -0.15
C ILE A 57 -17.12 -6.95 1.13
N ALA A 58 -16.10 -6.90 1.99
CA ALA A 58 -16.08 -7.63 3.25
C ALA A 58 -17.23 -7.19 4.18
N TYR A 59 -17.44 -5.88 4.34
CA TYR A 59 -18.58 -5.36 5.12
C TYR A 59 -19.92 -5.79 4.53
N SER A 60 -20.08 -5.69 3.21
CA SER A 60 -21.31 -6.11 2.53
C SER A 60 -21.60 -7.60 2.78
N LEU A 61 -20.57 -8.46 2.69
CA LEU A 61 -20.70 -9.89 2.94
C LEU A 61 -21.06 -10.19 4.39
N LEU A 62 -20.40 -9.53 5.36
CA LEU A 62 -20.69 -9.70 6.79
C LEU A 62 -22.10 -9.25 7.16
N VAL A 63 -22.54 -8.11 6.61
CA VAL A 63 -23.91 -7.60 6.80
C VAL A 63 -24.92 -8.56 6.18
N HIS A 64 -24.72 -8.98 4.92
CA HIS A 64 -25.60 -9.94 4.27
C HIS A 64 -25.70 -11.24 5.07
N PHE A 65 -24.57 -11.77 5.54
CA PHE A 65 -24.53 -13.00 6.30
C PHE A 65 -25.24 -12.87 7.66
N GLY A 66 -25.07 -11.72 8.34
CA GLY A 66 -25.74 -11.44 9.61
C GLY A 66 -27.25 -11.33 9.45
N VAL A 67 -27.73 -10.61 8.43
CA VAL A 67 -29.16 -10.41 8.15
C VAL A 67 -29.84 -11.71 7.68
N LYS A 68 -29.18 -12.46 6.79
CA LYS A 68 -29.73 -13.72 6.27
C LYS A 68 -29.94 -14.78 7.36
N ASN A 69 -29.09 -14.78 8.38
CA ASN A 69 -29.08 -15.80 9.42
C ASN A 69 -29.53 -15.27 10.79
N LEU A 70 -30.42 -14.28 10.84
CA LEU A 70 -30.92 -13.69 12.09
C LEU A 70 -31.53 -14.71 13.06
N VAL A 71 -32.10 -15.80 12.53
CA VAL A 71 -32.70 -16.88 13.34
C VAL A 71 -31.63 -17.68 14.10
N ASN A 72 -30.40 -17.73 13.62
CA ASN A 72 -29.32 -18.43 14.29
C ASN A 72 -28.60 -17.47 15.24
N SER A 73 -28.73 -17.70 16.56
CA SER A 73 -28.30 -16.77 17.61
C SER A 73 -26.82 -16.37 17.55
N GLN A 74 -25.92 -17.22 17.03
CA GLN A 74 -24.47 -16.99 17.08
C GLN A 74 -23.92 -16.22 15.87
N ILE A 75 -24.56 -16.35 14.71
CA ILE A 75 -24.05 -15.82 13.44
C ILE A 75 -24.01 -14.29 13.40
N PRO A 76 -25.07 -13.57 13.82
CA PRO A 76 -25.04 -12.11 13.87
C PRO A 76 -23.89 -11.58 14.73
N TRP A 77 -23.54 -12.27 15.83
CA TRP A 77 -22.41 -11.89 16.68
C TRP A 77 -21.06 -12.04 15.97
N PHE A 78 -20.87 -13.11 15.20
CA PHE A 78 -19.65 -13.26 14.39
C PHE A 78 -19.56 -12.20 13.28
N SER A 79 -20.67 -11.86 12.65
CA SER A 79 -20.73 -10.76 11.67
C SER A 79 -20.36 -9.42 12.30
N ILE A 80 -20.93 -9.09 13.47
CA ILE A 80 -20.62 -7.86 14.21
C ILE A 80 -19.14 -7.85 14.63
N GLY A 81 -18.64 -8.97 15.16
CA GLY A 81 -17.23 -9.12 15.53
C GLY A 81 -16.28 -8.93 14.35
N GLY A 82 -16.64 -9.47 13.17
CA GLY A 82 -15.92 -9.23 11.92
C GLY A 82 -15.92 -7.75 11.52
N ILE A 83 -17.06 -7.06 11.61
CA ILE A 83 -17.14 -5.62 11.30
C ILE A 83 -16.22 -4.83 12.26
N VAL A 84 -16.32 -5.09 13.56
CA VAL A 84 -15.48 -4.45 14.58
C VAL A 84 -13.99 -4.72 14.33
N LEU A 85 -13.64 -5.94 13.90
CA LEU A 85 -12.28 -6.29 13.54
C LEU A 85 -11.73 -5.38 12.43
N PHE A 86 -12.52 -5.10 11.38
CA PHE A 86 -12.10 -4.34 10.19
C PHE A 86 -12.09 -2.81 10.35
N ILE A 87 -12.83 -2.27 11.32
CA ILE A 87 -12.94 -0.81 11.55
C ILE A 87 -11.57 -0.14 11.78
N PRO A 88 -10.69 -0.63 12.68
CA PRO A 88 -9.38 -0.01 12.93
C PRO A 88 -8.53 0.11 11.67
N TYR A 89 -8.57 -0.90 10.81
CA TYR A 89 -7.83 -0.89 9.54
C TYR A 89 -8.37 0.15 8.58
N THR A 90 -9.70 0.17 8.39
CA THR A 90 -10.38 1.13 7.51
C THR A 90 -10.11 2.57 7.96
N TYR A 91 -10.21 2.83 9.27
CA TYR A 91 -9.91 4.13 9.83
C TYR A 91 -8.45 4.56 9.58
N MET A 92 -7.48 3.67 9.83
CA MET A 92 -6.06 3.99 9.62
C MET A 92 -5.74 4.19 8.14
N LEU A 93 -6.32 3.37 7.26
CA LEU A 93 -6.22 3.51 5.81
C LEU A 93 -6.70 4.91 5.39
N LEU A 94 -7.93 5.28 5.71
CA LEU A 94 -8.48 6.59 5.36
C LEU A 94 -7.65 7.75 5.96
N LYS A 95 -7.25 7.65 7.23
CA LYS A 95 -6.49 8.69 7.92
C LYS A 95 -5.12 8.94 7.27
N LYS A 96 -4.39 7.87 6.96
CA LYS A 96 -3.02 7.98 6.42
C LYS A 96 -3.02 8.38 4.95
N PHE A 97 -3.97 7.86 4.15
CA PHE A 97 -4.09 8.24 2.74
C PHE A 97 -4.63 9.66 2.56
N LYS A 98 -5.57 10.11 3.41
CA LYS A 98 -5.96 11.53 3.47
C LYS A 98 -4.76 12.43 3.78
N LYS A 99 -3.86 11.99 4.66
CA LYS A 99 -2.64 12.74 4.98
C LYS A 99 -1.67 12.78 3.79
N LEU A 100 -1.48 11.66 3.08
CA LEU A 100 -0.65 11.61 1.86
C LEU A 100 -1.19 12.55 0.78
N ALA A 101 -2.49 12.49 0.48
CA ALA A 101 -3.13 13.37 -0.51
C ALA A 101 -3.01 14.86 -0.13
N LYS A 102 -3.14 15.20 1.17
CA LYS A 102 -2.95 16.57 1.64
C LYS A 102 -1.50 17.05 1.48
N THR A 103 -0.52 16.17 1.71
CA THR A 103 0.91 16.50 1.52
C THR A 103 1.25 16.71 0.05
N GLU A 104 0.63 15.96 -0.86
CA GLU A 104 0.74 16.18 -2.31
C GLU A 104 0.14 17.53 -2.74
N LEU A 105 -1.00 17.93 -2.19
CA LEU A 105 -1.58 19.26 -2.46
C LEU A 105 -0.73 20.43 -1.93
N GLN A 106 0.09 20.19 -0.89
CA GLN A 106 1.03 21.18 -0.35
C GLN A 106 2.33 21.29 -1.16
N GLU A 107 2.51 20.51 -2.22
CA GLU A 107 3.66 20.56 -3.14
C GLU A 107 3.89 21.94 -3.77
N ASN A 108 2.82 22.77 -3.85
CA ASN A 108 2.85 24.15 -4.33
C ASN A 108 3.27 25.20 -3.29
N SER A 109 3.61 24.79 -2.06
CA SER A 109 4.02 25.72 -0.99
C SER A 109 5.53 25.62 -0.73
N ALA A 110 6.11 26.69 -0.15
CA ALA A 110 7.54 26.95 0.06
C ALA A 110 8.27 25.98 1.04
N ILE A 111 7.86 24.71 1.10
CA ILE A 111 8.45 23.68 1.95
C ILE A 111 9.71 23.14 1.28
N SER A 112 10.78 22.97 2.06
CA SER A 112 12.03 22.35 1.58
C SER A 112 11.77 20.92 1.07
N ILE A 113 12.43 20.53 -0.02
CA ILE A 113 12.26 19.19 -0.63
C ILE A 113 12.57 18.07 0.34
N HIS A 114 13.64 18.24 1.11
CA HIS A 114 14.02 17.29 2.13
C HIS A 114 12.87 17.04 3.13
N GLU A 115 12.21 18.10 3.59
CA GLU A 115 11.08 17.97 4.52
C GLU A 115 9.85 17.32 3.85
N TYR A 116 9.59 17.59 2.57
CA TYR A 116 8.54 16.93 1.81
C TYR A 116 8.76 15.42 1.69
N VAL A 117 9.96 15.00 1.24
CA VAL A 117 10.31 13.58 1.06
C VAL A 117 10.32 12.85 2.41
N SER A 118 10.86 13.48 3.45
CA SER A 118 10.87 12.93 4.82
C SER A 118 9.46 12.73 5.38
N LYS A 119 8.55 13.71 5.20
CA LYS A 119 7.15 13.58 5.61
C LYS A 119 6.45 12.42 4.89
N GLN A 120 6.64 12.26 3.58
CA GLN A 120 6.05 11.16 2.83
C GLN A 120 6.57 9.80 3.32
N GLN A 121 7.88 9.66 3.50
CA GLN A 121 8.51 8.45 4.01
C GLN A 121 7.96 8.07 5.40
N LEU A 122 7.88 9.04 6.33
CA LEU A 122 7.37 8.81 7.68
C LEU A 122 5.89 8.37 7.67
N ILE A 123 5.06 8.96 6.82
CA ILE A 123 3.65 8.57 6.69
C ILE A 123 3.55 7.12 6.21
N LEU A 124 4.26 6.77 5.14
CA LEU A 124 4.29 5.41 4.57
C LEU A 124 4.83 4.39 5.56
N GLN A 125 5.94 4.68 6.23
CA GLN A 125 6.54 3.80 7.21
C GLN A 125 5.61 3.58 8.42
N SER A 126 4.94 4.64 8.89
CA SER A 126 3.99 4.53 10.00
C SER A 126 2.77 3.68 9.64
N PHE A 127 2.27 3.81 8.41
CA PHE A 127 1.18 2.98 7.91
C PHE A 127 1.62 1.51 7.79
N TYR A 128 2.79 1.26 7.21
CA TYR A 128 3.34 -0.09 7.05
C TYR A 128 3.53 -0.81 8.39
N LYS A 129 4.09 -0.13 9.41
CA LYS A 129 4.26 -0.70 10.76
C LYS A 129 2.91 -1.05 11.39
N PHE A 130 1.91 -0.18 11.25
CA PHE A 130 0.56 -0.48 11.71
C PHE A 130 -0.03 -1.69 10.96
N LYS A 131 0.07 -1.69 9.63
CA LYS A 131 -0.47 -2.75 8.78
C LYS A 131 0.08 -4.11 9.18
N ILE A 132 1.40 -4.28 9.31
CA ILE A 132 1.99 -5.57 9.73
C ILE A 132 1.44 -6.02 11.07
N ARG A 133 1.41 -5.13 12.07
CA ARG A 133 0.91 -5.48 13.40
C ARG A 133 -0.54 -5.90 13.35
N TYR A 134 -1.34 -5.18 12.57
CA TYR A 134 -2.75 -5.48 12.39
C TYR A 134 -2.95 -6.80 11.64
N ASP A 135 -2.24 -7.04 10.54
CA ASP A 135 -2.30 -8.27 9.73
C ASP A 135 -2.01 -9.51 10.59
N ILE A 136 -1.07 -9.44 11.55
CA ILE A 136 -0.74 -10.56 12.45
C ILE A 136 -1.96 -11.06 13.23
N PHE A 137 -2.87 -10.18 13.61
CA PHE A 137 -4.06 -10.55 14.38
C PHE A 137 -5.29 -10.72 13.49
N SER A 138 -5.48 -9.81 12.53
CA SER A 138 -6.68 -9.77 11.70
C SER A 138 -6.72 -10.89 10.67
N VAL A 139 -5.59 -11.33 10.14
CA VAL A 139 -5.54 -12.42 9.14
C VAL A 139 -5.96 -13.75 9.75
N PRO A 140 -5.36 -14.22 10.86
CA PRO A 140 -5.83 -15.44 11.53
C PRO A 140 -7.31 -15.37 11.91
N ALA A 141 -7.75 -14.24 12.49
CA ALA A 141 -9.14 -14.04 12.88
C ALA A 141 -10.10 -14.08 11.68
N SER A 142 -9.73 -13.46 10.56
CA SER A 142 -10.53 -13.45 9.34
C SER A 142 -10.58 -14.83 8.68
N CYS A 143 -9.46 -15.55 8.62
CA CYS A 143 -9.44 -16.93 8.13
C CYS A 143 -10.31 -17.84 9.01
N ALA A 144 -10.27 -17.67 10.33
CA ALA A 144 -11.10 -18.45 11.26
C ALA A 144 -12.59 -18.16 11.04
N LEU A 145 -12.96 -16.88 10.89
CA LEU A 145 -14.32 -16.48 10.54
C LEU A 145 -14.77 -17.14 9.23
N VAL A 146 -13.97 -17.05 8.16
CA VAL A 146 -14.32 -17.66 6.87
C VAL A 146 -14.59 -19.17 6.99
N VAL A 147 -13.73 -19.90 7.72
CA VAL A 147 -13.93 -21.34 7.93
C VAL A 147 -15.20 -21.61 8.73
N LEU A 148 -15.46 -20.86 9.81
CA LEU A 148 -16.69 -20.98 10.60
C LEU A 148 -17.94 -20.75 9.74
N LEU A 149 -17.91 -19.73 8.87
CA LEU A 149 -19.02 -19.39 7.98
C LEU A 149 -19.28 -20.48 6.94
N ILE A 150 -18.23 -21.08 6.37
CA ILE A 150 -18.35 -22.16 5.38
C ILE A 150 -18.97 -23.41 6.02
N TYR A 151 -18.46 -23.82 7.18
CA TYR A 151 -18.93 -25.03 7.85
C TYR A 151 -20.32 -24.89 8.48
N ASN A 152 -20.86 -23.67 8.55
CA ASN A 152 -22.28 -23.47 8.87
C ASN A 152 -23.22 -23.91 7.72
N TYR A 153 -22.73 -24.01 6.48
CA TYR A 153 -23.51 -24.54 5.35
C TYR A 153 -23.29 -26.05 5.11
N VAL A 154 -22.32 -26.65 5.79
CA VAL A 154 -22.05 -28.08 5.69
C VAL A 154 -22.98 -28.81 6.67
N PRO A 155 -23.76 -29.81 6.22
CA PRO A 155 -24.56 -30.61 7.13
C PRO A 155 -23.66 -31.22 8.19
N GLU A 156 -24.13 -31.27 9.44
CA GLU A 156 -23.38 -31.76 10.61
C GLU A 156 -22.35 -30.80 11.26
N GLY A 157 -22.05 -29.66 10.63
CA GLY A 157 -21.28 -28.57 11.23
C GLY A 157 -19.80 -28.85 11.45
N ILE A 158 -19.10 -27.93 12.12
CA ILE A 158 -17.63 -27.96 12.22
C ILE A 158 -17.10 -29.09 13.13
N LEU A 159 -17.88 -29.48 14.15
CA LEU A 159 -17.44 -30.42 15.18
C LEU A 159 -17.24 -31.84 14.64
N LYS A 160 -18.00 -32.23 13.60
CA LYS A 160 -17.85 -33.54 12.95
C LYS A 160 -16.79 -33.55 11.85
N HIS A 161 -16.38 -32.37 11.38
CA HIS A 161 -15.41 -32.20 10.30
C HIS A 161 -14.18 -31.36 10.74
N LEU A 162 -13.69 -31.62 11.95
CA LEU A 162 -12.58 -30.86 12.56
C LEU A 162 -11.30 -30.90 11.71
N VAL A 163 -10.93 -32.08 11.20
CA VAL A 163 -9.69 -32.26 10.43
C VAL A 163 -9.73 -31.45 9.12
N SER A 164 -10.86 -31.48 8.41
CA SER A 164 -11.00 -30.74 7.15
C SER A 164 -11.14 -29.23 7.39
N ALA A 165 -11.81 -28.81 8.47
CA ALA A 165 -11.91 -27.41 8.85
C ALA A 165 -10.53 -26.84 9.21
N PHE A 166 -9.75 -27.58 9.99
CA PHE A 166 -8.38 -27.21 10.34
C PHE A 166 -7.46 -27.17 9.10
N SER A 167 -7.55 -28.18 8.23
CA SER A 167 -6.76 -28.20 6.99
C SER A 167 -7.07 -27.00 6.10
N LEU A 168 -8.37 -26.67 5.92
CA LEU A 168 -8.80 -25.49 5.17
C LEU A 168 -8.28 -24.20 5.79
N TYR A 169 -8.34 -24.08 7.12
CA TYR A 169 -7.82 -22.93 7.85
C TYR A 169 -6.31 -22.73 7.60
N ILE A 170 -5.51 -23.79 7.70
CA ILE A 170 -4.06 -23.73 7.45
C ILE A 170 -3.76 -23.36 5.98
N ILE A 171 -4.48 -23.96 5.02
CA ILE A 171 -4.32 -23.62 3.60
C ILE A 171 -4.62 -22.14 3.35
N LEU A 172 -5.73 -21.63 3.91
CA LEU A 172 -6.10 -20.22 3.81
C LEU A 172 -5.03 -19.31 4.43
N LEU A 173 -4.55 -19.64 5.63
CA LEU A 173 -3.57 -18.84 6.33
C LEU A 173 -2.26 -18.75 5.55
N VAL A 174 -1.75 -19.89 5.06
CA VAL A 174 -0.53 -19.95 4.25
C VAL A 174 -0.70 -19.20 2.93
N GLY A 175 -1.83 -19.41 2.23
CA GLY A 175 -2.12 -18.72 0.97
C GLY A 175 -2.16 -17.20 1.14
N VAL A 176 -2.92 -16.72 2.13
CA VAL A 176 -3.05 -15.29 2.42
C VAL A 176 -1.70 -14.70 2.89
N PHE A 177 -0.91 -15.44 3.66
CA PHE A 177 0.42 -15.01 4.09
C PHE A 177 1.34 -14.70 2.90
N PHE A 178 1.39 -15.58 1.90
CA PHE A 178 2.21 -15.36 0.70
C PHE A 178 1.73 -14.14 -0.11
N VAL A 179 0.42 -14.00 -0.28
CA VAL A 179 -0.18 -12.85 -0.99
C VAL A 179 0.16 -11.54 -0.27
N ILE A 180 -0.06 -11.47 1.05
CA ILE A 180 0.26 -10.29 1.86
C ILE A 180 1.75 -9.98 1.82
N ARG A 181 2.61 -10.99 1.86
CA ARG A 181 4.07 -10.79 1.76
C ARG A 181 4.46 -10.17 0.41
N ALA A 182 3.90 -10.68 -0.69
CA ALA A 182 4.17 -10.15 -2.03
C ALA A 182 3.66 -8.71 -2.18
N GLU A 183 2.43 -8.46 -1.73
CA GLU A 183 1.79 -7.14 -1.69
C GLU A 183 2.62 -6.14 -0.87
N ASN A 184 3.01 -6.52 0.35
CA ASN A 184 3.78 -5.69 1.25
C ASN A 184 5.15 -5.30 0.67
N LYS A 185 5.79 -6.24 -0.06
CA LYS A 185 7.05 -5.96 -0.75
C LYS A 185 6.86 -4.91 -1.84
N LYS A 186 5.83 -5.07 -2.68
CA LYS A 186 5.57 -4.23 -3.85
C LYS A 186 5.12 -2.81 -3.48
N TYR A 187 4.13 -2.69 -2.59
CA TYR A 187 3.44 -1.43 -2.33
C TYR A 187 4.00 -0.63 -1.16
N PHE A 188 4.85 -1.22 -0.30
CA PHE A 188 5.40 -0.51 0.85
C PHE A 188 6.90 -0.60 0.94
N LYS A 189 7.48 -1.81 0.98
CA LYS A 189 8.91 -1.99 1.23
C LYS A 189 9.77 -1.31 0.17
N LEU A 190 9.48 -1.54 -1.10
CA LEU A 190 10.21 -0.94 -2.23
C LEU A 190 10.05 0.60 -2.26
N PRO A 191 8.84 1.18 -2.22
CA PRO A 191 8.67 2.64 -2.15
C PRO A 191 9.38 3.30 -0.97
N ILE A 192 9.30 2.74 0.23
CA ILE A 192 9.96 3.28 1.43
C ILE A 192 11.49 3.26 1.28
N GLN A 193 12.03 2.18 0.71
CA GLN A 193 13.47 2.07 0.46
C GLN A 193 13.94 3.11 -0.58
N ASN A 194 13.19 3.29 -1.67
CA ASN A 194 13.54 4.29 -2.69
C ASN A 194 13.47 5.72 -2.15
N LEU A 195 12.47 6.05 -1.33
CA LEU A 195 12.40 7.34 -0.66
C LEU A 195 13.57 7.54 0.33
N LYS A 196 14.03 6.47 0.98
CA LYS A 196 15.21 6.53 1.85
C LYS A 196 16.48 6.83 1.05
N ILE A 197 16.67 6.15 -0.09
CA ILE A 197 17.83 6.39 -0.97
C ILE A 197 17.88 7.86 -1.41
N ILE A 198 16.74 8.43 -1.80
CA ILE A 198 16.65 9.86 -2.16
C ILE A 198 17.06 10.76 -0.98
N LEU A 199 16.63 10.45 0.25
CA LEU A 199 17.03 11.23 1.43
C LEU A 199 18.51 11.06 1.79
N ASP A 200 19.06 9.87 1.60
CA ASP A 200 20.48 9.59 1.85
C ASP A 200 21.35 10.36 0.83
N GLU A 201 20.91 10.51 -0.42
CA GLU A 201 21.56 11.35 -1.46
C GLU A 201 21.60 12.86 -1.10
N PHE A 202 20.69 13.37 -0.26
CA PHE A 202 20.71 14.76 0.20
C PHE A 202 21.67 15.02 1.37
N ASN A 203 22.06 13.96 2.09
CA ASN A 203 22.92 14.06 3.27
C ASN A 203 24.39 13.72 2.97
N ALA A 204 24.68 13.26 1.74
CA ALA A 204 26.02 12.92 1.25
C ALA A 204 26.66 14.11 0.53
#